data_AF-A0A7J4TGY0-F1
#
_entry.id   AF-A0A7J4TGY0-F1
#
_cell.length_a   1.000
_cell.length_b   1.000
_cell.length_c   1.000
_cell.angle_alpha   90.00
_cell.angle_beta   90.00
_cell.angle_gamma   90.00
#
_symmetry.space_group_name_H-M   'P 1'
#
loop_
_entity.id
_entity.type
_entity.pdbx_description
1 polymer ?
#
loop_
_entity_poly.entity_id
_entity_poly.type
_entity_poly.pdbx_seq_one_letter_code
_entity_poly.pdbx_strand_id
1 'polypeptide(L)'
;MKAVVFDNSGTLISRYRAIKNLNSGIIYDNISSIDLVDEHPHRALVVLQTDPSSCLINARPDQTIHQFIVRNKVPFDISYSSSDVQKDEILPLIKNENAEIRDIQDTIHAVSNKNYNVQICSGSGFIANTRSGDIEFTITAGGKIFPEVSEVVEELKKRSFHIYVASGDRTKSLMELASYIHIPSENVFGTADARRKME
;
A
#
# COMPACT_ATOMS: atom_id res chain seq x y z
N MET A 1 27.69 -6.87 -23.13
CA MET A 1 26.72 -5.94 -22.50
C MET A 1 26.19 -6.62 -21.25
N LYS A 2 26.19 -5.94 -20.10
CA LYS A 2 25.73 -6.53 -18.82
C LYS A 2 24.54 -5.71 -18.31
N ALA A 3 23.53 -6.39 -17.77
CA ALA A 3 22.35 -5.76 -17.21
C ALA A 3 22.07 -6.28 -15.80
N VAL A 4 21.42 -5.46 -15.00
CA VAL A 4 20.84 -5.82 -13.70
C VAL A 4 19.37 -5.44 -13.73
N VAL A 5 18.50 -6.36 -13.31
CA VAL A 5 17.07 -6.11 -13.13
C VAL A 5 16.81 -6.16 -11.64
N PHE A 6 16.35 -5.04 -11.08
CA PHE A 6 15.95 -4.95 -9.69
C PHE A 6 14.46 -5.23 -9.54
N ASP A 7 14.09 -5.98 -8.51
CA ASP A 7 12.73 -5.89 -7.96
C ASP A 7 12.62 -4.61 -7.12
N ASN A 8 11.38 -4.22 -6.81
CA ASN A 8 11.12 -3.06 -5.97
C ASN A 8 11.28 -3.41 -4.49
N SER A 9 10.32 -4.15 -3.95
CA SER A 9 10.28 -4.44 -2.52
C SER A 9 11.34 -5.42 -2.07
N GLY A 10 11.97 -5.10 -0.95
CA GLY A 10 13.01 -5.93 -0.34
C GLY A 10 14.33 -5.89 -1.11
N THR A 11 14.42 -5.07 -2.16
CA THR A 11 15.66 -4.84 -2.93
C THR A 11 15.99 -3.35 -3.01
N LEU A 12 15.09 -2.54 -3.57
CA LEU A 12 15.25 -1.08 -3.63
C LEU A 12 14.56 -0.37 -2.47
N ILE A 13 13.46 -0.93 -1.98
CA ILE A 13 12.69 -0.34 -0.88
C ILE A 13 12.53 -1.29 0.30
N SER A 14 12.71 -0.74 1.50
CA SER A 14 12.19 -1.29 2.74
C SER A 14 10.70 -0.95 2.82
N ARG A 15 9.86 -1.93 3.15
CA ARG A 15 8.44 -1.73 3.40
C ARG A 15 8.16 -1.64 4.90
N TYR A 16 7.33 -0.68 5.26
CA TYR A 16 6.75 -0.57 6.60
C TYR A 16 5.24 -0.55 6.47
N ARG A 17 4.56 -1.23 7.38
CA ARG A 17 3.10 -1.26 7.43
C ARG A 17 2.68 -0.97 8.85
N ALA A 18 1.73 -0.07 9.01
CA ALA A 18 1.04 0.16 10.26
C ALA A 18 -0.39 -0.39 10.14
N ILE A 19 -0.78 -1.25 11.08
CA ILE A 19 -2.14 -1.79 11.18
C ILE A 19 -2.71 -1.41 12.54
N LYS A 20 -3.79 -0.64 12.57
CA LYS A 20 -4.50 -0.33 13.82
C LYS A 20 -5.64 -1.32 14.01
N ASN A 21 -5.70 -1.96 15.17
CA ASN A 21 -6.87 -2.73 15.60
C ASN A 21 -7.88 -1.77 16.24
N LEU A 22 -9.10 -1.71 15.71
CA LEU A 22 -10.08 -0.72 16.16
C LEU A 22 -10.76 -1.09 17.48
N ASN A 23 -10.73 -2.37 17.87
CA ASN A 23 -11.23 -2.80 19.17
C ASN A 23 -10.27 -2.42 20.31
N SER A 24 -8.96 -2.58 20.10
CA SER A 24 -7.94 -2.28 21.13
C SER A 24 -7.31 -0.88 21.02
N GLY A 25 -7.42 -0.24 19.86
CA GLY A 25 -6.72 1.01 19.53
C GLY A 25 -5.20 0.84 19.29
N ILE A 26 -4.66 -0.38 19.38
CA ILE A 26 -3.23 -0.65 19.26
C ILE A 26 -2.81 -0.66 17.78
N ILE A 27 -1.65 -0.06 17.49
CA ILE A 27 -1.01 -0.12 16.18
C ILE A 27 0.10 -1.17 16.19
N TYR A 28 0.01 -2.12 15.28
CA TYR A 28 1.01 -3.17 15.03
C TYR A 28 1.81 -2.84 13.77
N ASP A 29 3.10 -3.16 13.77
CA ASP A 29 3.99 -2.99 12.62
C ASP A 29 4.76 -4.25 12.20
N ASN A 30 4.52 -5.35 12.90
CA ASN A 30 5.13 -6.65 12.68
C ASN A 30 4.14 -7.73 12.22
N ILE A 31 2.88 -7.36 11.97
CA ILE A 31 1.80 -8.30 11.58
C ILE A 31 1.52 -8.20 10.08
N SER A 32 1.22 -9.35 9.47
CA SER A 32 0.74 -9.50 8.10
C SER A 32 -0.74 -9.18 7.96
N SER A 33 -1.09 -8.32 7.01
CA SER A 33 -2.49 -8.06 6.66
C SER A 33 -3.18 -9.25 6.01
N ILE A 34 -2.41 -10.15 5.38
CA ILE A 34 -2.92 -11.38 4.79
C ILE A 34 -3.25 -12.37 5.92
N ASP A 35 -2.32 -12.57 6.86
CA ASP A 35 -2.53 -13.47 7.99
C ASP A 35 -3.74 -13.01 8.83
N LEU A 36 -3.90 -11.69 9.04
CA LEU A 36 -5.09 -11.15 9.70
C LEU A 36 -6.38 -11.50 8.94
N VAL A 37 -6.38 -11.47 7.61
CA VAL A 37 -7.55 -11.87 6.82
C VAL A 37 -7.78 -13.38 6.94
N ASP A 38 -6.73 -14.20 6.87
CA ASP A 38 -6.81 -15.67 6.96
C ASP A 38 -7.26 -16.16 8.35
N GLU A 39 -6.98 -15.41 9.42
CA GLU A 39 -7.39 -15.74 10.79
C GLU A 39 -8.91 -15.76 11.00
N HIS A 40 -9.71 -15.20 10.07
CA HIS A 40 -11.17 -15.18 10.19
C HIS A 40 -11.88 -15.37 8.84
N PRO A 41 -12.87 -16.28 8.74
CA PRO A 41 -13.49 -16.67 7.45
C PRO A 41 -14.34 -15.58 6.79
N HIS A 42 -14.47 -14.42 7.43
CA HIS A 42 -15.32 -13.32 6.97
C HIS A 42 -14.55 -12.01 6.90
N ARG A 43 -13.24 -12.02 6.63
CA ARG A 43 -12.46 -10.79 6.47
C ARG A 43 -12.20 -10.48 5.00
N ALA A 44 -12.23 -9.21 4.68
CA ALA A 44 -11.82 -8.68 3.39
C ALA A 44 -10.91 -7.47 3.58
N LEU A 45 -9.72 -7.53 2.97
CA LEU A 45 -8.80 -6.40 2.88
C LEU A 45 -9.21 -5.50 1.72
N VAL A 46 -9.65 -4.29 2.06
CA VAL A 46 -10.09 -3.26 1.12
C VAL A 46 -9.03 -2.17 1.05
N VAL A 47 -8.60 -1.82 -0.16
CA VAL A 47 -7.59 -0.78 -0.40
C VAL A 47 -8.25 0.41 -1.08
N LEU A 48 -8.06 1.60 -0.52
CA LEU A 48 -8.56 2.85 -1.10
C LEU A 48 -7.63 3.29 -2.24
N GLN A 49 -8.21 3.52 -3.42
CA GLN A 49 -7.52 4.03 -4.60
C GLN A 49 -7.48 5.55 -4.58
N THR A 50 -6.91 6.12 -3.53
CA THR A 50 -6.70 7.57 -3.36
C THR A 50 -5.29 7.84 -2.87
N ASP A 51 -4.82 9.07 -3.06
CA ASP A 51 -3.54 9.52 -2.54
C ASP A 51 -3.63 9.73 -1.02
N PRO A 52 -2.92 8.93 -0.20
CA PRO A 52 -2.97 9.07 1.25
C PRO A 52 -2.42 10.41 1.74
N SER A 53 -1.41 10.93 1.03
CA SER A 53 -0.63 12.10 1.44
C SER A 53 -1.30 13.44 1.12
N SER A 54 -2.30 13.45 0.25
CA SER A 54 -3.04 14.68 -0.10
C SER A 54 -4.53 14.59 0.21
N CYS A 55 -5.13 13.41 0.10
CA CYS A 55 -6.57 13.23 0.30
C CYS A 55 -6.91 12.78 1.73
N LEU A 56 -6.36 11.65 2.18
CA LEU A 56 -6.72 11.05 3.48
C LEU A 56 -6.21 11.88 4.66
N ILE A 57 -4.99 12.42 4.57
CA ILE A 57 -4.42 13.23 5.66
C ILE A 57 -5.18 14.55 5.87
N ASN A 58 -5.78 15.11 4.83
CA ASN A 58 -6.51 16.39 4.89
C ASN A 58 -8.03 16.21 5.05
N ALA A 59 -8.51 14.97 5.07
CA ALA A 59 -9.92 14.66 5.25
C ALA A 59 -10.37 14.95 6.69
N ARG A 60 -11.68 15.25 6.86
CA ARG A 60 -12.27 15.46 8.20
C ARG A 60 -12.09 14.19 9.02
N PRO A 61 -11.46 14.27 10.21
CA PRO A 61 -11.08 13.08 10.99
C PRO A 61 -12.27 12.36 11.61
N ASP A 62 -13.36 13.08 11.91
CA ASP A 62 -14.56 12.63 12.62
C ASP A 62 -15.64 12.03 11.70
N GLN A 63 -15.45 12.07 10.38
CA GLN A 63 -16.36 11.39 9.47
C GLN A 63 -16.00 9.90 9.40
N THR A 64 -17.02 9.06 9.23
CA THR A 64 -16.79 7.62 9.07
C THR A 64 -16.14 7.31 7.72
N ILE A 65 -15.46 6.17 7.62
CA ILE A 65 -14.81 5.71 6.38
C ILE A 65 -15.86 5.58 5.26
N HIS A 66 -17.03 5.01 5.55
CA HIS A 66 -18.14 4.92 4.61
C HIS A 66 -18.58 6.31 4.10
N GLN A 67 -18.78 7.28 5.00
CA GLN A 67 -19.17 8.64 4.61
C GLN A 67 -18.13 9.28 3.70
N PHE A 68 -16.84 9.10 4.01
CA PHE A 68 -15.75 9.61 3.20
C PHE A 68 -15.76 9.02 1.79
N ILE A 69 -15.90 7.68 1.66
CA ILE A 69 -15.91 7.01 0.36
C ILE A 69 -17.09 7.50 -0.49
N VAL A 70 -18.30 7.54 0.07
CA VAL A 70 -19.52 7.92 -0.65
C VAL A 70 -19.49 9.39 -1.07
N ARG A 71 -19.14 10.30 -0.16
CA ARG A 71 -19.14 11.75 -0.44
C ARG A 71 -18.11 12.13 -1.50
N ASN A 72 -16.92 11.54 -1.44
CA ASN A 72 -15.81 11.88 -2.33
C ASN A 72 -15.70 10.95 -3.55
N LYS A 73 -16.60 9.96 -3.68
CA LYS A 73 -16.60 8.95 -4.75
C LYS A 73 -15.24 8.24 -4.85
N VAL A 74 -14.66 7.88 -3.71
CA VAL A 74 -13.33 7.28 -3.65
C VAL A 74 -13.38 5.87 -4.26
N PRO A 75 -12.62 5.59 -5.32
CA PRO A 75 -12.51 4.22 -5.80
C PRO A 75 -11.78 3.37 -4.76
N PHE A 76 -12.17 2.12 -4.63
CA PHE A 76 -11.49 1.13 -3.78
C PHE A 76 -11.50 -0.22 -4.47
N ASP A 77 -10.63 -1.14 -4.07
CA ASP A 77 -10.63 -2.53 -4.53
C ASP A 77 -10.48 -3.49 -3.36
N ILE A 78 -10.96 -4.72 -3.55
CA ILE A 78 -10.72 -5.83 -2.62
C ILE A 78 -9.37 -6.43 -3.02
N SER A 79 -8.36 -6.24 -2.18
CA SER A 79 -7.02 -6.77 -2.45
C SER A 79 -6.89 -8.24 -2.11
N TYR A 80 -7.63 -8.71 -1.09
CA TYR A 80 -7.62 -10.09 -0.62
C TYR A 80 -8.83 -10.34 0.27
N SER A 81 -9.41 -11.54 0.24
CA SER A 81 -10.53 -11.90 1.12
C SER A 81 -10.58 -13.40 1.39
N SER A 82 -11.01 -13.74 2.61
CA SER A 82 -11.32 -15.10 3.05
C SER A 82 -12.75 -15.54 2.70
N SER A 83 -13.56 -14.63 2.14
CA SER A 83 -14.94 -14.88 1.72
C SER A 83 -15.15 -14.48 0.25
N ASP A 84 -16.20 -15.01 -0.37
CA ASP A 84 -16.59 -14.68 -1.75
C ASP A 84 -17.39 -13.36 -1.79
N VAL A 85 -16.79 -12.27 -1.28
CA VAL A 85 -17.41 -10.95 -1.27
C VAL A 85 -17.06 -10.18 -2.54
N GLN A 86 -18.07 -9.55 -3.14
CA GLN A 86 -17.92 -8.72 -4.32
C GLN A 86 -17.76 -7.24 -3.93
N LYS A 87 -17.11 -6.49 -4.82
CA LYS A 87 -16.77 -5.08 -4.60
C LYS A 87 -17.99 -4.19 -4.34
N ASP A 88 -19.10 -4.46 -5.02
CA ASP A 88 -20.36 -3.72 -4.89
C ASP A 88 -21.10 -4.02 -3.58
N GLU A 89 -20.77 -5.11 -2.90
CA GLU A 89 -21.33 -5.48 -1.60
C GLU A 89 -20.68 -4.73 -0.43
N ILE A 90 -19.45 -4.24 -0.58
CA ILE A 90 -18.69 -3.61 0.50
C ILE A 90 -19.37 -2.34 1.02
N LEU A 91 -19.78 -1.43 0.14
CA LEU A 91 -20.36 -0.14 0.57
C LEU A 91 -21.67 -0.30 1.36
N PRO A 92 -22.66 -1.08 0.90
CA PRO A 92 -23.85 -1.38 1.70
C PRO A 92 -23.52 -2.03 3.04
N LEU A 93 -22.52 -2.93 3.06
CA LEU A 93 -22.13 -3.71 4.23
C LEU A 93 -21.55 -2.82 5.33
N ILE A 94 -20.68 -1.87 4.98
CA ILE A 94 -20.06 -0.94 5.93
C ILE A 94 -20.92 0.31 6.20
N LYS A 95 -22.21 0.33 5.87
CA LYS A 95 -23.00 1.58 5.96
C LYS A 95 -23.15 2.12 7.39
N ASN A 96 -23.19 1.23 8.38
CA ASN A 96 -23.43 1.55 9.79
C ASN A 96 -22.18 1.36 10.68
N GLU A 97 -21.00 1.28 10.05
CA GLU A 97 -19.72 1.22 10.75
C GLU A 97 -19.42 2.52 11.50
N ASN A 98 -18.60 2.42 12.55
CA ASN A 98 -18.20 3.55 13.40
C ASN A 98 -16.71 3.91 13.28
N ALA A 99 -15.95 3.25 12.40
CA ALA A 99 -14.55 3.56 12.13
C ALA A 99 -14.43 4.93 11.45
N GLU A 100 -13.52 5.73 11.96
CA GLU A 100 -13.35 7.11 11.53
C GLU A 100 -12.17 7.24 10.56
N ILE A 101 -12.16 8.31 9.78
CA ILE A 101 -10.98 8.67 8.97
C ILE A 101 -9.73 8.87 9.84
N ARG A 102 -9.92 9.30 11.10
CA ARG A 102 -8.83 9.38 12.09
C ARG A 102 -8.11 8.05 12.29
N ASP A 103 -8.81 6.93 12.23
CA ASP A 103 -8.19 5.61 12.37
C ASP A 103 -7.24 5.30 11.21
N ILE A 104 -7.54 5.78 10.01
CA ILE A 104 -6.63 5.70 8.87
C ILE A 104 -5.48 6.69 9.05
N GLN A 105 -5.76 7.93 9.47
CA GLN A 105 -4.74 8.96 9.72
C GLN A 105 -3.71 8.52 10.77
N ASP A 106 -4.14 7.85 11.83
CA ASP A 106 -3.24 7.28 12.84
C ASP A 106 -2.22 6.32 12.21
N THR A 107 -2.67 5.45 11.30
CA THR A 107 -1.75 4.55 10.57
C THR A 107 -0.84 5.32 9.60
N ILE A 108 -1.33 6.36 8.92
CA ILE A 108 -0.51 7.23 8.06
C ILE A 108 0.58 7.92 8.88
N HIS A 109 0.25 8.44 10.06
CA HIS A 109 1.19 9.06 10.98
C HIS A 109 2.21 8.05 11.50
N ALA A 110 1.80 6.84 11.86
CA ALA A 110 2.73 5.78 12.28
C ALA A 110 3.78 5.46 11.21
N VAL A 111 3.36 5.37 9.94
CA VAL A 111 4.29 5.19 8.81
C VAL A 111 5.21 6.40 8.63
N SER A 112 4.63 7.61 8.62
CA SER A 112 5.37 8.86 8.38
C SER A 112 6.40 9.14 9.48
N ASN A 113 6.07 8.87 10.75
CA ASN A 113 6.96 9.05 11.90
C ASN A 113 8.20 8.14 11.85
N LYS A 114 8.14 7.04 11.09
CA LYS A 114 9.30 6.16 10.83
C LYS A 114 10.12 6.61 9.62
N ASN A 115 9.79 7.77 9.02
CA ASN A 115 10.38 8.30 7.79
C ASN A 115 10.17 7.38 6.58
N TYR A 116 9.05 6.67 6.53
CA TYR A 116 8.60 5.94 5.34
C TYR A 116 7.63 6.80 4.54
N ASN A 117 7.79 6.81 3.22
CA ASN A 117 6.90 7.55 2.34
C ASN A 117 5.72 6.66 1.92
N VAL A 118 4.52 7.09 2.30
CA VAL A 118 3.24 6.43 1.95
C VAL A 118 2.95 6.44 0.45
N GLN A 119 3.57 7.35 -0.34
CA GLN A 119 3.42 7.39 -1.80
C GLN A 119 4.19 6.26 -2.50
N ILE A 120 5.28 5.78 -1.88
CA ILE A 120 6.15 4.73 -2.44
C ILE A 120 5.52 3.34 -2.35
N CYS A 121 4.47 3.14 -1.53
CA CYS A 121 3.77 1.86 -1.36
C CYS A 121 2.25 1.99 -1.53
N SER A 122 1.61 0.84 -1.75
CA SER A 122 0.22 0.67 -2.21
C SER A 122 -0.89 1.10 -1.23
N GLY A 123 -0.83 2.34 -0.75
CA GLY A 123 -1.98 3.05 -0.22
C GLY A 123 -2.42 2.69 1.20
N SER A 124 -3.53 3.31 1.59
CA SER A 124 -4.23 3.06 2.84
C SER A 124 -5.52 2.28 2.59
N GLY A 125 -5.98 1.57 3.59
CA GLY A 125 -7.15 0.72 3.49
C GLY A 125 -7.67 0.28 4.85
N PHE A 126 -8.51 -0.74 4.83
CA PHE A 126 -9.10 -1.31 6.03
C PHE A 126 -9.44 -2.79 5.81
N ILE A 127 -9.62 -3.52 6.92
CA ILE A 127 -10.12 -4.89 6.90
C ILE A 127 -11.55 -4.86 7.45
N ALA A 128 -12.50 -5.25 6.62
CA ALA A 128 -13.92 -5.32 6.98
C ALA A 128 -14.32 -6.77 7.28
N ASN A 129 -15.19 -6.93 8.28
CA ASN A 129 -15.89 -8.18 8.55
C ASN A 129 -17.11 -8.29 7.64
N THR A 130 -17.05 -9.15 6.64
CA THR A 130 -18.08 -9.35 5.61
C THR A 130 -19.36 -10.00 6.14
N ARG A 131 -19.44 -10.31 7.45
CA ARG A 131 -20.65 -10.80 8.11
C ARG A 131 -21.29 -9.75 9.00
N SER A 132 -20.50 -9.03 9.82
CA SER A 132 -21.05 -8.03 10.74
C SER A 132 -21.19 -6.63 10.12
N GLY A 133 -20.39 -6.31 9.10
CA GLY A 133 -20.33 -4.95 8.56
C GLY A 133 -19.28 -4.06 9.22
N ASP A 134 -18.64 -4.53 10.28
CA ASP A 134 -17.67 -3.74 11.04
C ASP A 134 -16.33 -3.66 10.32
N ILE A 135 -15.68 -2.51 10.44
CA ILE A 135 -14.26 -2.38 10.11
C ILE A 135 -13.47 -2.76 11.36
N GLU A 136 -12.67 -3.81 11.28
CA GLU A 136 -11.92 -4.34 12.42
C GLU A 136 -10.51 -3.75 12.51
N PHE A 137 -9.94 -3.38 11.35
CA PHE A 137 -8.59 -2.83 11.25
C PHE A 137 -8.50 -1.73 10.20
N THR A 138 -7.68 -0.71 10.46
CA THR A 138 -7.16 0.18 9.40
C THR A 138 -5.71 -0.13 9.12
N ILE A 139 -5.28 0.16 7.90
CA ILE A 139 -3.94 -0.20 7.42
C ILE A 139 -3.39 0.89 6.53
N THR A 140 -2.11 1.22 6.72
CA THR A 140 -1.33 2.01 5.76
C THR A 140 0.02 1.35 5.53
N ALA A 141 0.44 1.25 4.27
CA ALA A 141 1.79 0.83 3.90
C ALA A 141 2.60 2.01 3.37
N GLY A 142 3.88 2.05 3.73
CA GLY A 142 4.86 3.01 3.20
C GLY A 142 6.15 2.33 2.79
N GLY A 143 6.84 2.97 1.86
CA GLY A 143 8.14 2.53 1.36
C GLY A 143 9.22 3.53 1.74
N LYS A 144 10.41 3.01 2.04
CA LYS A 144 11.61 3.81 2.20
C LYS A 144 12.71 3.19 1.36
N ILE A 145 13.37 3.99 0.54
CA ILE A 145 14.50 3.53 -0.27
C ILE A 145 15.64 3.16 0.67
N PHE A 146 16.26 2.00 0.44
CA PHE A 146 17.42 1.60 1.23
C PHE A 146 18.55 2.62 1.02
N PRO A 147 19.24 3.07 2.08
CA PRO A 147 20.25 4.12 1.97
C PRO A 147 21.39 3.76 1.01
N GLU A 148 21.69 2.47 0.85
CA GLU A 148 22.75 1.94 -0.02
C GLU A 148 22.37 1.95 -1.51
N VAL A 149 21.10 2.11 -1.85
CA VAL A 149 20.62 1.99 -3.25
C VAL A 149 21.28 3.01 -4.17
N SER A 150 21.44 4.25 -3.70
CA SER A 150 22.09 5.29 -4.50
C SER A 150 23.54 4.91 -4.84
N GLU A 151 24.30 4.41 -3.86
CA GLU A 151 25.69 3.98 -4.06
C GLU A 151 25.78 2.78 -5.02
N VAL A 152 24.91 1.77 -4.84
CA VAL A 152 24.86 0.59 -5.70
C VAL A 152 24.52 0.98 -7.14
N VAL A 153 23.52 1.84 -7.34
CA VAL A 153 23.12 2.30 -8.69
C VAL A 153 24.24 3.09 -9.35
N GLU A 154 24.92 3.98 -8.63
CA GLU A 154 26.07 4.72 -9.17
C GLU A 154 27.23 3.81 -9.56
N GLU A 155 27.56 2.82 -8.73
CA GLU A 155 28.65 1.88 -9.01
C GLU A 155 28.33 0.99 -10.22
N LEU A 156 27.08 0.55 -10.36
CA LEU A 156 26.63 -0.20 -11.54
C LEU A 156 26.73 0.66 -12.81
N LYS A 157 26.35 1.94 -12.74
CA LYS A 157 26.50 2.89 -13.86
C LYS A 157 27.97 3.09 -14.24
N LYS A 158 28.88 3.29 -13.26
CA LYS A 158 30.34 3.40 -13.49
C LYS A 158 30.90 2.17 -14.20
N ARG A 159 30.38 0.98 -13.87
CA ARG A 159 30.75 -0.30 -14.50
C ARG A 159 30.03 -0.57 -15.82
N SER A 160 29.30 0.40 -16.37
CA SER A 160 28.58 0.30 -17.64
C SER A 160 27.50 -0.79 -17.67
N PHE A 161 26.87 -1.09 -16.53
CA PHE A 161 25.68 -1.94 -16.49
C PHE A 161 24.45 -1.17 -16.94
N HIS A 162 23.54 -1.85 -17.62
CA HIS A 162 22.19 -1.34 -17.84
C HIS A 162 21.30 -1.75 -16.67
N ILE A 163 20.54 -0.80 -16.15
CA ILE A 163 19.74 -1.00 -14.95
C ILE A 163 18.27 -0.90 -15.32
N TYR A 164 17.53 -1.94 -14.95
CA TYR A 164 16.09 -2.05 -15.12
C TYR A 164 15.41 -2.27 -13.77
N VAL A 165 14.16 -1.85 -13.66
CA VAL A 165 13.30 -2.13 -12.51
C VAL A 165 12.07 -2.87 -13.01
N ALA A 166 11.82 -4.07 -12.50
CA ALA A 166 10.66 -4.87 -12.85
C ALA A 166 9.95 -5.36 -11.58
N SER A 167 8.71 -4.94 -11.37
CA SER A 167 7.95 -5.29 -10.17
C SER A 167 6.46 -5.47 -10.42
N GLY A 168 5.80 -6.21 -9.53
CA GLY A 168 4.34 -6.39 -9.54
C GLY A 168 3.58 -5.15 -9.07
N ASP A 169 4.28 -4.15 -8.51
CA ASP A 169 3.69 -2.91 -8.03
C ASP A 169 3.15 -2.04 -9.19
N ARG A 170 2.32 -1.05 -8.82
CA ARG A 170 1.74 -0.09 -9.77
C ARG A 170 2.83 0.73 -10.43
N THR A 171 2.74 0.86 -11.76
CA THR A 171 3.72 1.59 -12.58
C THR A 171 3.96 3.02 -12.09
N LYS A 172 2.93 3.73 -11.61
CA LYS A 172 3.08 5.10 -11.09
C LYS A 172 4.04 5.18 -9.89
N SER A 173 3.87 4.33 -8.89
CA SER A 173 4.75 4.27 -7.72
C SER A 173 6.18 3.88 -8.11
N LEU A 174 6.33 3.00 -9.10
CA LEU A 174 7.63 2.62 -9.66
C LEU A 174 8.32 3.76 -10.42
N MET A 175 7.56 4.58 -11.15
CA MET A 175 8.10 5.75 -11.85
C MET A 175 8.62 6.80 -10.85
N GLU A 176 7.90 7.03 -9.74
CA GLU A 176 8.36 7.92 -8.67
C GLU A 176 9.66 7.43 -8.03
N LEU A 177 9.75 6.11 -7.77
CA LEU A 177 10.99 5.48 -7.31
C LEU A 177 12.13 5.65 -8.31
N ALA A 178 11.89 5.31 -9.59
CA ALA A 178 12.89 5.39 -10.65
C ALA A 178 13.43 6.81 -10.84
N SER A 179 12.55 7.81 -10.73
CA SER A 179 12.96 9.22 -10.72
C SER A 179 13.92 9.53 -9.58
N TYR A 180 13.67 9.00 -8.37
CA TYR A 180 14.53 9.22 -7.21
C TYR A 180 15.92 8.61 -7.37
N ILE A 181 16.00 7.41 -7.96
CA ILE A 181 17.27 6.67 -8.18
C ILE A 181 17.89 6.95 -9.56
N HIS A 182 17.32 7.91 -10.31
CA HIS A 182 17.79 8.35 -11.63
C HIS A 182 17.89 7.19 -12.64
N ILE A 183 16.88 6.32 -12.69
CA ILE A 183 16.73 5.29 -13.72
C ILE A 183 15.75 5.81 -14.79
N PRO A 184 16.09 5.69 -16.09
CA PRO A 184 15.20 6.11 -17.17
C PRO A 184 13.85 5.39 -17.12
N SER A 185 12.76 6.11 -17.37
CA SER A 185 11.39 5.57 -17.28
C SER A 185 11.13 4.41 -18.24
N GLU A 186 11.82 4.39 -19.39
CA GLU A 186 11.78 3.30 -20.37
C GLU A 186 12.33 1.98 -19.84
N ASN A 187 13.08 2.01 -18.73
CA ASN A 187 13.65 0.83 -18.09
C ASN A 187 12.81 0.35 -16.89
N VAL A 188 11.58 0.87 -16.72
CA VAL A 188 10.69 0.59 -15.59
C VAL A 188 9.47 -0.21 -16.06
N PHE A 189 9.32 -1.41 -15.52
CA PHE A 189 8.26 -2.35 -15.86
C PHE A 189 7.41 -2.67 -14.62
N GLY A 190 6.26 -2.00 -14.50
CA GLY A 190 5.27 -2.28 -13.47
C GLY A 190 4.33 -3.43 -13.83
N THR A 191 3.59 -3.94 -12.85
CA THR A 191 2.69 -5.10 -13.02
C THR A 191 3.36 -6.31 -13.70
N ALA A 192 4.66 -6.48 -13.49
CA ALA A 192 5.45 -7.57 -14.07
C ALA A 192 5.30 -8.83 -13.21
N ASP A 193 4.71 -9.88 -13.79
CA ASP A 193 4.71 -11.21 -13.21
C ASP A 193 6.10 -11.88 -13.34
N ALA A 194 6.26 -13.07 -12.76
CA ALA A 194 7.53 -13.78 -12.76
C ALA A 194 8.05 -14.06 -14.18
N ARG A 195 7.16 -14.27 -15.16
CA ARG A 195 7.55 -14.54 -16.55
C ARG A 195 8.03 -13.27 -17.23
N ARG A 196 7.30 -12.17 -17.07
CA ARG A 196 7.64 -10.87 -17.63
C ARG A 196 8.92 -10.27 -17.05
N LYS A 197 9.32 -10.68 -15.84
CA LYS A 197 10.63 -10.34 -15.27
C LYS A 197 11.82 -11.06 -15.94
N MET A 198 11.58 -12.16 -16.66
CA MET A 198 12.62 -12.94 -17.36
C MET A 198 12.81 -12.53 -18.83
N GLU A 199 11.81 -11.87 -19.42
CA GLU A 199 11.82 -11.37 -20.81
C GLU A 199 12.72 -10.14 -20.95
#